data_AF-A0AAN0IUC8-F1
#
_entry.id   AF-A0AAN0IUC8-F1
#
_cell.length_a   1.000
_cell.length_b   1.000
_cell.length_c   1.000
_cell.angle_alpha   90.00
_cell.angle_beta   90.00
_cell.angle_gamma   90.00
#
_symmetry.space_group_name_H-M   'P 1'
#
loop_
_entity.id
_entity.type
_entity.pdbx_description
1 polymer ?
#
loop_
_entity_poly.entity_id
_entity_poly.type
_entity_poly.pdbx_seq_one_letter_code
_entity_poly.pdbx_strand_id
1 'polypeptide(L)'
;MFIEESVFYRLLRSGHDLVREHEIEVVIENMPDELVDIEIDEISKDIRKYFDSDAWSQLIYTVTTKKQEWKCHLCTNITSKMNMVQCDGQCSLWFHWNCVNILEEPENEWFCDSCKTNTSNFDTGI
;
A
#
# COMPACT_ATOMS: atom_id res chain seq x y z
N MET A 1 -10.90 -2.25 9.27
CA MET A 1 -11.99 -1.90 8.32
C MET A 1 -11.93 -0.40 8.11
N PHE A 2 -12.04 0.07 6.86
CA PHE A 2 -11.75 1.47 6.50
C PHE A 2 -12.73 2.51 7.09
N ILE A 3 -14.00 2.12 7.27
CA ILE A 3 -15.03 2.88 8.01
C ILE A 3 -15.76 1.90 8.93
N GLU A 4 -16.32 2.36 10.05
CA GLU A 4 -17.12 1.49 10.91
C GLU A 4 -18.39 0.95 10.23
N GLU A 5 -18.83 -0.25 10.63
CA GLU A 5 -20.03 -0.90 10.09
C GLU A 5 -21.29 -0.07 10.40
N SER A 6 -21.30 0.60 11.56
CA SER A 6 -22.34 1.54 11.98
C SER A 6 -22.49 2.70 11.00
N VAL A 7 -21.37 3.26 10.52
CA VAL A 7 -21.31 4.34 9.53
C VAL A 7 -21.80 3.84 8.17
N PHE A 8 -21.36 2.65 7.75
CA PHE A 8 -21.84 2.05 6.51
C PHE A 8 -23.36 1.88 6.47
N TYR A 9 -23.95 1.30 7.53
CA TYR A 9 -25.40 1.13 7.60
C TYR A 9 -26.16 2.45 7.67
N ARG A 10 -25.57 3.50 8.26
CA ARG A 10 -26.16 4.84 8.25
C ARG A 10 -26.28 5.38 6.83
N LEU A 11 -25.21 5.30 6.04
CA LEU A 11 -25.18 5.75 4.64
C LEU A 11 -26.24 5.04 3.79
N LEU A 12 -26.38 3.72 3.97
CA LEU A 12 -27.37 2.92 3.24
C LEU A 12 -28.83 3.32 3.56
N ARG A 13 -29.10 3.83 4.76
CA ARG A 13 -30.46 4.10 5.24
C ARG A 13 -30.95 5.51 4.96
N SER A 14 -30.08 6.52 5.07
CA SER A 14 -30.52 7.92 4.95
C SER A 14 -30.50 8.45 3.52
N GLY A 15 -29.68 7.86 2.63
CA GLY A 15 -29.53 8.28 1.24
C GLY A 15 -28.94 9.68 1.02
N HIS A 16 -28.73 10.45 2.10
CA HIS A 16 -28.28 11.84 2.10
C HIS A 16 -27.10 12.10 3.06
N ASP A 17 -26.79 11.17 3.97
CA ASP A 17 -25.64 11.32 4.84
C ASP A 17 -24.32 11.09 4.09
N LEU A 18 -23.29 11.77 4.58
CA LEU A 18 -21.92 11.64 4.12
C LEU A 18 -21.04 11.12 5.26
N VAL A 19 -19.98 10.40 4.89
CA VAL A 19 -18.84 10.08 5.76
C VAL A 19 -18.11 11.38 6.07
N ARG A 20 -17.79 11.56 7.35
CA ARG A 20 -17.02 12.69 7.88
C ARG A 20 -15.59 12.30 8.16
N GLU A 21 -14.71 13.28 8.25
CA GLU A 21 -13.26 13.09 8.47
C GLU A 21 -12.93 12.17 9.65
N HIS A 22 -13.59 12.37 10.79
CA HIS A 22 -13.36 11.58 12.01
C HIS A 22 -13.88 10.14 11.94
N GLU A 23 -14.56 9.76 10.86
CA GLU A 23 -15.10 8.42 10.64
C GLU A 23 -14.20 7.58 9.72
N ILE A 24 -13.11 8.17 9.25
CA ILE A 24 -12.08 7.54 8.43
C ILE A 24 -11.04 6.88 9.33
N GLU A 25 -10.73 5.61 9.07
CA GLU A 25 -9.53 4.99 9.67
C GLU A 25 -8.27 5.67 9.14
N VAL A 26 -7.48 6.23 10.05
CA VAL A 26 -6.24 6.95 9.76
C VAL A 26 -4.99 6.19 10.20
N VAL A 27 -5.15 5.09 10.94
CA VAL A 27 -4.06 4.18 11.29
C VAL A 27 -3.71 3.36 10.04
N ILE A 28 -2.55 3.67 9.45
CA ILE A 28 -2.08 3.09 8.18
C ILE A 28 -2.02 1.56 8.25
N GLU A 29 -1.56 1.01 9.37
CA GLU A 29 -1.44 -0.43 9.64
C GLU A 29 -2.79 -1.15 9.65
N ASN A 30 -3.89 -0.45 9.97
CA ASN A 30 -5.24 -1.01 10.01
C ASN A 30 -5.96 -0.94 8.65
N MET A 31 -5.38 -0.23 7.68
CA MET A 31 -5.96 -0.16 6.35
C MET A 31 -5.78 -1.49 5.62
N PRO A 32 -6.76 -1.94 4.81
CA PRO A 32 -6.59 -3.10 3.94
C PRO A 32 -5.46 -2.91 2.93
N ASP A 33 -4.70 -3.96 2.61
CA ASP A 33 -3.63 -3.92 1.61
C ASP A 33 -4.20 -3.77 0.19
N GLU A 34 -5.41 -4.26 -0.03
CA GLU A 34 -6.13 -4.16 -1.30
C GLU A 34 -6.36 -2.69 -1.72
N LEU A 35 -6.42 -1.74 -0.77
CA LEU A 35 -6.53 -0.31 -1.10
C LEU A 35 -5.28 0.26 -1.78
N VAL A 36 -4.13 -0.38 -1.61
CA VAL A 36 -2.86 0.05 -2.19
C VAL A 36 -2.84 -0.20 -3.70
N ASP A 37 -3.48 -1.27 -4.15
CA ASP A 37 -3.54 -1.64 -5.57
C ASP A 37 -4.60 -0.86 -6.35
N ILE A 38 -5.52 -0.19 -5.66
CA ILE A 38 -6.62 0.47 -6.36
C ILE A 38 -6.20 1.85 -6.86
N GLU A 39 -6.44 2.11 -8.14
CA GLU A 39 -6.30 3.45 -8.71
C GLU A 39 -7.34 4.39 -8.09
N ILE A 40 -6.86 5.39 -7.35
CA ILE A 40 -7.68 6.38 -6.65
C ILE A 40 -8.67 7.05 -7.61
N ASP A 41 -8.24 7.32 -8.85
CA ASP A 41 -9.07 7.96 -9.88
C ASP A 41 -10.26 7.09 -10.31
N GLU A 42 -10.12 5.77 -10.27
CA GLU A 42 -11.22 4.85 -10.60
C GLU A 42 -12.20 4.71 -9.43
N ILE A 43 -11.71 4.53 -8.21
CA ILE A 43 -12.57 4.48 -7.01
C ILE A 43 -13.34 5.78 -6.78
N SER A 44 -12.70 6.92 -7.07
CA SER A 44 -13.31 8.25 -6.90
C SER A 44 -14.67 8.34 -7.59
N LYS A 45 -14.82 7.76 -8.78
CA LYS A 45 -16.08 7.82 -9.54
C LYS A 45 -17.24 7.14 -8.81
N ASP A 46 -16.96 6.03 -8.12
CA ASP A 46 -17.99 5.20 -7.51
C ASP A 46 -18.35 5.62 -6.09
N ILE A 47 -17.35 6.06 -5.31
CA ILE A 47 -17.56 6.27 -3.87
C ILE A 47 -17.47 7.73 -3.43
N ARG A 48 -16.92 8.66 -4.22
CA ARG A 48 -16.71 10.07 -3.82
C ARG A 48 -17.97 10.73 -3.26
N LYS A 49 -19.13 10.38 -3.82
CA LYS A 49 -20.44 10.92 -3.43
C LYS A 49 -20.86 10.59 -2.00
N TYR A 50 -20.25 9.60 -1.37
CA TYR A 50 -20.53 9.21 0.02
C TYR A 50 -19.65 9.95 1.04
N PHE A 51 -18.73 10.81 0.60
CA PHE A 51 -17.80 11.52 1.47
C PHE A 51 -18.06 13.02 1.41
N ASP A 52 -17.96 13.70 2.54
CA ASP A 52 -17.75 15.14 2.51
C ASP A 52 -16.33 15.48 1.99
N SER A 53 -16.04 16.77 1.81
CA SER A 53 -14.78 17.20 1.22
C SER A 53 -13.56 16.87 2.09
N ASP A 54 -13.72 16.94 3.40
CA ASP A 54 -12.63 16.77 4.37
C ASP A 54 -12.34 15.28 4.54
N ALA A 55 -13.39 14.46 4.68
CA ALA A 55 -13.31 13.00 4.69
C ALA A 55 -12.68 12.44 3.41
N TRP A 56 -13.03 13.01 2.25
CA TRP A 56 -12.41 12.61 0.99
C TRP A 56 -10.92 12.94 0.98
N SER A 57 -10.54 14.15 1.41
CA SER A 57 -9.15 14.57 1.47
C SER A 57 -8.33 13.69 2.41
N GLN A 58 -8.91 13.33 3.57
CA GLN A 58 -8.29 12.43 4.54
C GLN A 58 -8.10 11.02 3.98
N LEU A 59 -9.12 10.45 3.32
CA LEU A 59 -9.01 9.16 2.64
C LEU A 59 -7.87 9.16 1.60
N ILE A 60 -7.83 10.17 0.74
CA ILE A 60 -6.77 10.27 -0.28
C ILE A 60 -5.40 10.37 0.37
N TYR A 61 -5.27 11.16 1.42
CA TYR A 61 -4.01 11.29 2.16
C TYR A 61 -3.58 9.95 2.77
N THR A 62 -4.46 9.24 3.48
CA THR A 62 -4.13 7.96 4.13
C THR A 62 -3.74 6.90 3.09
N VAL A 63 -4.51 6.75 1.99
CA VAL A 63 -4.20 5.78 0.92
C VAL A 63 -2.91 6.13 0.19
N THR A 64 -2.69 7.40 -0.11
CA THR A 64 -1.44 7.83 -0.77
C THR A 64 -0.24 7.60 0.15
N THR A 65 -0.39 7.83 1.45
CA THR A 65 0.67 7.60 2.43
C THR A 65 0.99 6.12 2.57
N LYS A 66 -0.04 5.24 2.60
CA LYS A 66 0.17 3.80 2.59
C LYS A 66 0.89 3.33 1.31
N LYS A 67 0.49 3.83 0.13
CA LYS A 67 1.20 3.58 -1.14
C LYS A 67 2.66 4.05 -1.11
N GLN A 68 2.98 5.07 -0.32
CA GLN A 68 4.34 5.59 -0.19
C GLN A 68 5.25 4.74 0.71
N GLU A 69 4.73 3.83 1.52
CA GLU A 69 5.59 2.88 2.26
C GLU A 69 6.28 1.90 1.31
N TRP A 70 5.63 1.56 0.20
CA TRP A 70 6.17 0.64 -0.80
C TRP A 70 6.96 1.38 -1.88
N LYS A 71 7.95 2.17 -1.44
CA LYS A 71 8.86 2.86 -2.37
C LYS A 71 9.96 1.91 -2.82
N CYS A 72 10.17 1.83 -4.13
CA CYS A 72 11.32 1.14 -4.68
C CYS A 72 12.60 1.77 -4.13
N HIS A 73 13.49 0.96 -3.57
CA HIS A 73 14.77 1.43 -3.04
C HIS A 73 15.71 1.96 -4.15
N LEU A 74 15.55 1.48 -5.39
CA LEU A 74 16.43 1.83 -6.51
C LEU A 74 15.94 3.02 -7.33
N CYS A 75 14.64 3.32 -7.32
CA CYS A 75 14.09 4.48 -8.00
C CYS A 75 13.15 5.24 -7.08
N THR A 76 13.25 6.56 -7.07
CA THR A 76 12.33 7.42 -6.30
C THR A 76 10.91 7.47 -6.87
N ASN A 77 10.62 6.69 -7.92
CA ASN A 77 9.31 6.62 -8.53
C ASN A 77 8.37 5.74 -7.70
N ILE A 78 7.14 6.23 -7.51
CA ILE A 78 6.10 5.64 -6.66
C ILE A 78 5.00 5.03 -7.55
N THR A 79 5.29 4.73 -8.81
CA THR A 79 4.29 4.26 -9.77
C THR A 79 3.63 2.97 -9.30
N SER A 80 2.42 3.10 -8.74
CA SER A 80 1.56 2.04 -8.20
C SER A 80 1.15 0.96 -9.20
N LYS A 81 1.57 1.05 -10.47
CA LYS A 81 1.22 0.10 -11.53
C LYS A 81 2.34 -0.91 -11.82
N MET A 82 3.42 -0.88 -11.04
CA MET A 82 4.57 -1.76 -11.26
C MET A 82 4.61 -2.85 -10.20
N ASN A 83 4.75 -4.11 -10.63
CA ASN A 83 4.95 -5.22 -9.71
C ASN A 83 6.18 -4.96 -8.83
N MET A 84 6.03 -5.27 -7.53
CA MET A 84 7.08 -5.09 -6.55
C MET A 84 7.41 -6.40 -5.86
N VAL A 85 8.62 -6.47 -5.32
CA VAL A 85 9.08 -7.56 -4.48
C VAL A 85 9.70 -6.96 -3.23
N GLN A 86 9.45 -7.56 -2.08
CA GLN A 86 10.17 -7.26 -0.85
C GLN A 86 11.38 -8.17 -0.75
N CYS A 87 12.53 -7.64 -0.31
CA CYS A 87 13.66 -8.48 0.04
C CYS A 87 13.39 -9.25 1.34
N ASP A 88 13.51 -10.57 1.32
CA ASP A 88 13.37 -11.45 2.50
C ASP A 88 14.62 -11.42 3.41
N GLY A 89 15.63 -10.64 3.06
CA GLY A 89 16.78 -10.38 3.90
C GLY A 89 16.52 -9.31 4.96
N GLN A 90 17.53 -9.05 5.80
CA GLN A 90 17.44 -8.09 6.93
C GLN A 90 17.10 -6.64 6.53
N CYS A 91 17.19 -6.30 5.24
CA CYS A 91 16.87 -4.93 4.81
C CYS A 91 15.37 -4.69 4.65
N SER A 92 14.56 -5.74 4.39
CA SER A 92 13.10 -5.64 4.18
C SER A 92 12.67 -4.56 3.18
N LEU A 93 13.57 -4.17 2.27
CA LEU A 93 13.38 -3.12 1.28
C LEU A 93 12.54 -3.62 0.10
N TRP A 94 11.77 -2.71 -0.49
CA TRP A 94 10.93 -2.97 -1.65
C TRP A 94 11.61 -2.57 -2.96
N PHE A 95 11.35 -3.31 -4.03
CA PHE A 95 11.94 -3.09 -5.35
C PHE A 95 10.90 -3.32 -6.44
N HIS A 96 10.85 -2.46 -7.45
CA HIS A 96 10.12 -2.79 -8.68
C HIS A 96 10.81 -3.96 -9.38
N TRP A 97 10.03 -4.90 -9.90
CA TRP A 97 10.55 -6.04 -10.66
C TRP A 97 11.51 -5.61 -11.78
N ASN A 98 11.12 -4.60 -12.56
CA ASN A 98 11.96 -4.05 -13.63
C ASN A 98 13.27 -3.41 -13.13
N CYS A 99 13.29 -2.86 -11.90
CA CYS A 99 14.50 -2.29 -11.32
C CYS A 99 15.51 -3.36 -10.88
N VAL A 100 15.04 -4.59 -10.66
CA VAL A 100 15.87 -5.74 -10.23
C VAL A 100 15.82 -6.92 -11.20
N ASN A 101 15.38 -6.69 -12.44
CA ASN A 101 15.31 -7.66 -13.54
C ASN A 101 14.50 -8.93 -13.22
N ILE A 102 13.41 -8.81 -12.46
CA ILE A 102 12.43 -9.88 -12.28
C ILE A 102 11.44 -9.84 -13.45
N LEU A 103 11.24 -10.97 -14.11
CA LEU A 103 10.33 -11.10 -15.26
C LEU A 103 9.00 -11.76 -14.89
N GLU A 104 9.00 -12.56 -13.84
CA GLU A 104 7.86 -13.34 -13.34
C GLU A 104 7.90 -13.39 -11.81
N GLU A 105 6.76 -13.67 -11.20
CA GLU A 105 6.64 -13.70 -9.74
C GLU A 105 7.62 -14.71 -9.13
N PRO A 106 8.45 -14.32 -8.14
CA PRO A 106 9.32 -15.28 -7.46
C PRO A 106 8.48 -16.35 -6.74
N GLU A 107 8.69 -17.62 -7.09
CA GLU A 107 8.02 -18.75 -6.42
C GLU A 107 8.53 -18.99 -4.99
N ASN A 108 9.71 -18.46 -4.66
CA ASN A 108 10.41 -18.63 -3.39
C ASN A 108 10.95 -17.28 -2.89
N GLU A 109 11.57 -17.30 -1.69
CA GLU A 109 12.23 -16.14 -1.11
C GLU A 109 13.14 -15.41 -2.12
N TRP A 110 13.02 -14.09 -2.15
CA TRP A 110 13.80 -13.23 -3.02
C TRP A 110 14.71 -12.32 -2.22
N PHE A 111 15.99 -12.30 -2.60
CA PHE A 111 17.00 -11.46 -1.97
C PHE A 111 17.54 -10.42 -2.96
N CYS A 112 17.64 -9.16 -2.51
CA CYS A 112 18.33 -8.12 -3.27
C CYS A 112 19.84 -8.39 -3.34
N ASP A 113 20.54 -7.76 -4.28
CA ASP A 113 21.98 -8.00 -4.49
C ASP A 113 22.83 -7.69 -3.25
N SER A 114 22.43 -6.69 -2.46
CA SER A 114 23.09 -6.37 -1.18
C SER A 114 22.93 -7.49 -0.14
N CYS A 115 21.77 -8.15 -0.10
CA CYS A 115 21.54 -9.27 0.83
C CYS A 115 22.17 -10.57 0.32
N LYS A 116 22.18 -10.82 -0.99
CA LYS A 116 22.89 -11.95 -1.63
C LYS A 116 24.40 -11.90 -1.43
N THR A 117 24.98 -10.71 -1.35
CA THR A 117 26.43 -10.55 -1.12
C THR A 117 26.80 -10.72 0.36
N ASN A 118 25.91 -10.32 1.28
CA ASN A 118 26.11 -10.47 2.73
C ASN A 118 25.99 -11.91 3.26
N THR A 119 25.44 -12.86 2.49
CA THR A 119 25.44 -14.29 2.85
C THR A 119 26.80 -14.97 2.70
N SER A 120 27.83 -14.30 2.16
CA SER A 120 29.18 -14.87 2.01
C SER A 120 30.10 -14.74 3.24
N ASN A 121 29.65 -14.16 4.36
CA ASN A 121 30.48 -13.92 5.55
C ASN A 121 30.07 -14.72 6.81
N PHE A 122 29.20 -15.72 6.71
CA PHE A 122 28.81 -16.54 7.87
C PHE A 122 29.33 -17.98 7.87
N ASP A 123 30.14 -18.38 6.89
CA ASP A 123 30.70 -19.75 6.80
C ASP A 123 32.23 -19.83 6.97
N THR A 124 32.83 -19.00 7.83
CA THR A 124 34.15 -19.35 8.40
C THR A 124 34.20 -19.03 9.89
N GLY A 125 34.11 -20.06 10.72
CA GLY A 125 34.24 -19.89 12.17
C GLY A 125 34.09 -21.16 12.98
N ILE A 126 35.05 -22.08 12.80
CA ILE A 126 35.65 -23.01 13.80
C ILE A 126 34.70 -23.75 14.75
#